data_AF-A0A3D2JCZ5-F1
#
_entry.id   AF-A0A3D2JCZ5-F1
#
_cell.length_a   1.000
_cell.length_b   1.000
_cell.length_c   1.000
_cell.angle_alpha   90.00
_cell.angle_beta   90.00
_cell.angle_gamma   90.00
#
_symmetry.space_group_name_H-M   'P 1'
#
loop_
_entity.id
_entity.type
_entity.pdbx_description
1 polymer ?
#
loop_
_entity_poly.entity_id
_entity_poly.type
_entity_poly.pdbx_seq_one_letter_code
_entity_poly.pdbx_strand_id
1 'polypeptide(L)'
;YPALSWGATHHWVNITYLLDNSSGTSAHRLQIIGQVTHLYFTCTAPRIIGGAVPTEPYVTIAYPHLLAPSLILNVMCIAVALGVVALSFGWRRPLLVQTRQLVGLPLLFATCAALIFCVSSISANGLGAMCGPKDLVGRYGAPLLLALPFFIATVFTVIAQLMHRLRGSRYSWSMDEDSATRTAQSSRMYFIGQILLACVLVFTSGIQSFAYTKASPNYLFQTSGCVIAPFNDEPIISYMQHNKIHYAWATSWVGDPITFGTQSHIIVIDPRVVAYYQWYVNRIPMYTSAVANAKRASVLLLVRHGERQPPLLLRLHKEHTAYRLARFLSEPGYDLLVITPLNHSISPKEISDMGVRFGGC
;
A
#
# COMPACT_ATOMS: atom_id res chain seq x y z
N TYR A 1 8.89 -7.50 -5.55
CA TYR A 1 8.50 -7.55 -4.13
C TYR A 1 8.86 -8.92 -3.54
N PRO A 2 9.84 -9.00 -2.63
CA PRO A 2 10.31 -10.27 -2.04
C PRO A 2 9.18 -11.09 -1.41
N ALA A 3 8.24 -10.46 -0.71
CA ALA A 3 7.11 -11.15 -0.08
C ALA A 3 6.15 -11.83 -1.08
N LEU A 4 5.93 -11.24 -2.27
CA LEU A 4 5.09 -11.83 -3.31
C LEU A 4 5.81 -12.99 -4.00
N SER A 5 7.09 -12.81 -4.30
CA SER A 5 7.94 -13.89 -4.86
C SER A 5 8.02 -15.07 -3.91
N TRP A 6 8.26 -14.80 -2.62
CA TRP A 6 8.26 -15.79 -1.55
C TRP A 6 6.91 -16.50 -1.43
N GLY A 7 5.80 -15.75 -1.43
CA GLY A 7 4.45 -16.33 -1.38
C GLY A 7 4.19 -17.28 -2.55
N ALA A 8 4.58 -16.89 -3.78
CA ALA A 8 4.45 -17.74 -4.96
C ALA A 8 5.26 -19.04 -4.86
N THR A 9 6.44 -19.01 -4.25
CA THR A 9 7.30 -20.19 -4.07
C THR A 9 6.97 -21.04 -2.84
N HIS A 10 6.15 -20.51 -1.91
CA HIS A 10 5.79 -21.18 -0.65
C HIS A 10 4.28 -21.39 -0.53
N HIS A 11 3.62 -21.83 -1.61
CA HIS A 11 2.20 -22.20 -1.65
C HIS A 11 1.24 -21.14 -1.08
N TRP A 12 1.61 -19.87 -1.16
CA TRP A 12 0.83 -18.77 -0.59
C TRP A 12 0.43 -19.00 0.87
N VAL A 13 1.33 -19.57 1.69
CA VAL A 13 1.15 -19.65 3.16
C VAL A 13 0.89 -18.26 3.77
N ASN A 14 1.21 -17.18 3.06
CA ASN A 14 0.85 -15.80 3.40
C ASN A 14 -0.61 -15.41 3.05
N ILE A 15 -1.32 -16.07 2.14
CA ILE A 15 -2.72 -15.76 1.80
C ILE A 15 -3.65 -16.26 2.91
N THR A 16 -3.41 -17.46 3.43
CA THR A 16 -4.09 -17.91 4.66
C THR A 16 -3.85 -16.92 5.80
N TYR A 17 -2.70 -16.26 5.87
CA TYR A 17 -2.43 -15.17 6.82
C TYR A 17 -3.21 -13.86 6.54
N LEU A 18 -3.41 -13.48 5.27
CA LEU A 18 -4.24 -12.31 4.91
C LEU A 18 -5.72 -12.51 5.28
N LEU A 19 -6.18 -13.75 5.28
CA LEU A 19 -7.56 -14.14 5.53
C LEU A 19 -7.81 -14.57 6.98
N ASP A 20 -6.85 -15.27 7.59
CA ASP A 20 -6.81 -15.67 8.99
C ASP A 20 -5.75 -14.84 9.71
N ASN A 21 -6.20 -13.72 10.28
CA ASN A 21 -5.51 -13.19 11.44
C ASN A 21 -5.40 -14.35 12.45
N SER A 22 -4.19 -14.63 12.94
CA SER A 22 -3.85 -15.74 13.84
C SER A 22 -4.59 -15.75 15.19
N SER A 23 -5.64 -14.96 15.37
CA SER A 23 -6.64 -15.08 16.42
C SER A 23 -7.96 -15.46 15.76
N GLY A 24 -8.42 -16.69 16.03
CA GLY A 24 -9.61 -17.28 15.43
C GLY A 24 -10.78 -16.31 15.32
N THR A 25 -11.56 -16.46 14.24
CA THR A 25 -12.79 -15.71 13.92
C THR A 25 -13.40 -15.00 15.12
N SER A 26 -13.03 -13.73 15.32
CA SER A 26 -13.56 -12.96 16.42
C SER A 26 -15.06 -12.77 16.21
N ALA A 27 -15.85 -12.86 17.28
CA ALA A 27 -17.30 -12.64 17.23
C ALA A 27 -17.69 -11.26 16.65
N HIS A 28 -16.73 -10.32 16.58
CA HIS A 28 -16.89 -8.97 16.05
C HIS A 28 -16.35 -8.77 14.63
N ARG A 29 -15.95 -9.82 13.90
CA ARG A 29 -15.33 -9.68 12.57
C ARG A 29 -16.20 -8.90 11.58
N LEU A 30 -17.51 -9.15 11.57
CA LEU A 30 -18.46 -8.41 10.71
C LEU A 30 -18.53 -6.93 11.09
N GLN A 31 -18.52 -6.62 12.39
CA GLN A 31 -18.51 -5.24 12.89
C GLN A 31 -17.22 -4.51 12.48
N ILE A 32 -16.06 -5.16 12.59
CA ILE A 32 -14.78 -4.61 12.15
C ILE A 32 -14.79 -4.37 10.64
N ILE A 33 -15.26 -5.32 9.84
CA ILE A 33 -15.41 -5.14 8.39
C ILE A 33 -16.31 -3.93 8.08
N GLY A 34 -17.43 -3.78 8.79
CA GLY A 34 -18.30 -2.62 8.66
C GLY A 34 -17.60 -1.30 8.97
N GLN A 35 -16.81 -1.25 10.05
CA GLN A 35 -16.03 -0.07 10.43
C GLN A 35 -14.92 0.24 9.42
N VAL A 36 -14.20 -0.76 8.92
CA VAL A 36 -13.17 -0.59 7.88
C VAL A 36 -13.80 -0.15 6.56
N THR A 37 -14.97 -0.68 6.22
CA THR A 37 -15.73 -0.25 5.04
C THR A 37 -16.12 1.22 5.15
N HIS A 38 -16.59 1.65 6.33
CA HIS A 38 -16.87 3.06 6.59
C HIS A 38 -15.61 3.92 6.46
N LEU A 39 -14.48 3.50 7.05
CA LEU A 39 -13.18 4.16 6.89
C LEU A 39 -12.77 4.29 5.41
N TYR A 40 -12.95 3.22 4.64
CA TYR A 40 -12.60 3.19 3.22
C TYR A 40 -13.42 4.22 2.43
N PHE A 41 -14.74 4.23 2.58
CA PHE A 41 -15.61 5.13 1.82
C PHE A 41 -15.53 6.59 2.28
N THR A 42 -15.25 6.85 3.55
CA THR A 42 -15.20 8.23 4.09
C THR A 42 -13.83 8.88 4.00
N CYS A 43 -12.75 8.10 4.09
CA CYS A 43 -11.39 8.62 4.18
C CYS A 43 -10.52 8.15 3.02
N THR A 44 -10.31 6.83 2.89
CA THR A 44 -9.27 6.27 2.03
C THR A 44 -9.59 6.45 0.55
N ALA A 45 -10.75 6.00 0.10
CA ALA A 45 -11.15 6.09 -1.30
C ALA A 45 -11.28 7.56 -1.77
N PRO A 46 -11.93 8.49 -1.05
CA PRO A 46 -11.96 9.89 -1.46
C PRO A 46 -10.58 10.54 -1.58
N ARG A 47 -9.64 10.22 -0.66
CA ARG A 47 -8.25 10.71 -0.75
C ARG A 47 -7.58 10.23 -2.04
N ILE A 48 -7.67 8.93 -2.29
CA ILE A 48 -7.04 8.29 -3.44
C ILE A 48 -7.67 8.80 -4.75
N ILE A 49 -9.01 8.84 -4.83
CA ILE A 49 -9.75 9.33 -5.99
C ILE A 49 -9.47 10.81 -6.25
N GLY A 50 -9.28 11.62 -5.19
CA GLY A 50 -8.86 13.01 -5.32
C GLY A 50 -7.44 13.19 -5.83
N GLY A 51 -6.61 12.15 -5.79
CA GLY A 51 -5.21 12.17 -6.18
C GLY A 51 -4.25 12.39 -5.02
N ALA A 52 -4.72 12.38 -3.77
CA ALA A 52 -3.85 12.45 -2.61
C ALA A 52 -3.21 11.10 -2.31
N VAL A 53 -1.95 11.14 -1.84
CA VAL A 53 -1.20 9.94 -1.46
C VAL A 53 -1.35 9.70 0.06
N PRO A 54 -1.49 8.44 0.52
CA PRO A 54 -1.71 8.03 1.92
C PRO A 54 -0.68 8.47 2.98
N THR A 55 0.28 9.32 2.67
CA THR A 55 1.42 9.57 3.56
C THR A 55 1.59 11.03 3.97
N GLU A 56 0.74 11.92 3.47
CA GLU A 56 0.74 13.31 3.89
C GLU A 56 -0.67 13.77 4.33
N PRO A 57 -0.88 13.99 5.65
CA PRO A 57 -2.13 14.50 6.23
C PRO A 57 -2.67 15.74 5.52
N TYR A 58 -1.71 16.52 5.04
CA TYR A 58 -1.89 17.93 4.77
C TYR A 58 -2.06 18.21 3.30
N VAL A 59 -1.82 17.30 2.35
CA VAL A 59 -1.98 17.68 0.93
C VAL A 59 -3.45 18.00 0.64
N THR A 60 -4.38 17.19 1.13
CA THR A 60 -5.83 17.45 1.04
C THR A 60 -6.27 18.73 1.76
N ILE A 61 -5.62 19.09 2.88
CA ILE A 61 -5.97 20.27 3.68
C ILE A 61 -5.26 21.54 3.18
N ALA A 62 -4.05 21.40 2.66
CA ALA A 62 -3.20 22.48 2.17
C ALA A 62 -3.56 22.86 0.72
N TYR A 63 -4.05 21.91 -0.07
CA TYR A 63 -4.43 22.12 -1.47
C TYR A 63 -5.87 21.67 -1.79
N PRO A 64 -6.88 22.11 -1.02
CA PRO A 64 -8.28 21.69 -1.25
C PRO A 64 -8.79 22.13 -2.62
N HIS A 65 -8.28 23.26 -3.13
CA HIS A 65 -8.61 23.80 -4.44
C HIS A 65 -8.10 22.95 -5.61
N LEU A 66 -7.08 22.11 -5.41
CA LEU A 66 -6.59 21.17 -6.44
C LEU A 66 -7.28 19.81 -6.31
N LEU A 67 -7.40 19.29 -5.09
CA LEU A 67 -7.84 17.92 -4.86
C LEU A 67 -9.36 17.75 -4.86
N ALA A 68 -10.14 18.75 -4.42
CA ALA A 68 -11.60 18.65 -4.44
C ALA A 68 -12.18 18.63 -5.88
N PRO A 69 -11.73 19.48 -6.82
CA PRO A 69 -12.19 19.38 -8.21
C PRO A 69 -11.80 18.05 -8.88
N SER A 70 -10.59 17.56 -8.62
CA SER A 70 -10.11 16.26 -9.08
C SER A 70 -11.00 15.12 -8.54
N LEU A 71 -11.32 15.14 -7.24
CA LEU A 71 -12.22 14.18 -6.62
C LEU A 71 -13.61 14.20 -7.27
N ILE A 72 -14.23 15.37 -7.42
CA ILE A 72 -15.56 15.53 -8.02
C ILE A 72 -15.55 14.96 -9.44
N LEU A 73 -14.57 15.34 -10.26
CA LEU A 73 -14.44 14.86 -11.63
C LEU A 73 -14.32 13.33 -11.67
N ASN A 74 -13.41 12.75 -10.88
CA ASN A 74 -13.18 11.31 -10.88
C ASN A 74 -14.40 10.52 -10.36
N VAL A 75 -15.10 11.01 -9.33
CA VAL A 75 -16.35 10.42 -8.84
C VAL A 75 -17.42 10.45 -9.93
N MET A 76 -17.57 11.58 -10.63
CA MET A 76 -18.50 11.69 -11.76
C MET A 76 -18.13 10.72 -12.88
N CYS A 77 -16.84 10.58 -13.20
CA CYS A 77 -16.38 9.62 -14.21
C CYS A 77 -16.71 8.17 -13.81
N ILE A 78 -16.47 7.79 -12.56
CA ILE A 78 -16.83 6.46 -12.02
C ILE A 78 -18.34 6.25 -12.11
N ALA A 79 -19.15 7.22 -11.66
CA ALA A 79 -20.61 7.13 -11.67
C ALA A 79 -21.16 6.97 -13.10
N VAL A 80 -20.66 7.74 -14.07
CA VAL A 80 -21.05 7.61 -15.47
C VAL A 80 -20.62 6.26 -16.04
N ALA A 81 -19.39 5.80 -15.77
CA ALA A 81 -18.93 4.49 -16.22
C ALA A 81 -19.81 3.36 -15.68
N LEU A 82 -20.15 3.39 -14.38
CA LEU A 82 -21.07 2.44 -13.74
C LEU A 82 -22.48 2.51 -14.36
N GLY A 83 -23.00 3.72 -14.57
CA GLY A 83 -24.31 3.93 -15.20
C GLY A 83 -24.37 3.35 -16.62
N VAL A 84 -23.33 3.57 -17.43
CA VAL A 84 -23.25 3.02 -18.79
C VAL A 84 -23.14 1.49 -18.76
N VAL A 85 -22.37 0.92 -17.84
CA VAL A 85 -22.29 -0.53 -17.65
C VAL A 85 -23.66 -1.10 -17.24
N ALA A 86 -24.35 -0.50 -16.28
CA ALA A 86 -25.69 -0.93 -15.85
C ALA A 86 -26.70 -0.85 -17.00
N LEU A 87 -26.71 0.26 -17.75
CA LEU A 87 -27.54 0.45 -18.93
C LEU A 87 -27.24 -0.57 -20.03
N SER A 88 -25.98 -1.04 -20.16
CA SER A 88 -25.61 -2.06 -21.15
C SER A 88 -26.28 -3.42 -20.91
N PHE A 89 -26.64 -3.74 -19.66
CA PHE A 89 -27.37 -4.96 -19.33
C PHE A 89 -28.85 -4.87 -19.72
N GLY A 90 -29.47 -3.70 -19.55
CA GLY A 90 -30.86 -3.46 -19.94
C GLY A 90 -31.04 -3.20 -21.44
N TRP A 91 -30.08 -2.53 -22.08
CA TRP A 91 -30.12 -2.15 -23.49
C TRP A 91 -28.91 -2.67 -24.26
N ARG A 92 -29.11 -3.69 -25.10
CA ARG A 92 -28.05 -4.30 -25.91
C ARG A 92 -27.69 -3.48 -27.16
N ARG A 93 -27.36 -2.20 -27.00
CA ARG A 93 -26.82 -1.38 -28.10
C ARG A 93 -25.32 -1.67 -28.26
N PRO A 94 -24.79 -1.72 -29.49
CA PRO A 94 -23.38 -2.07 -29.73
C PRO A 94 -22.38 -1.12 -29.05
N LEU A 95 -22.75 0.17 -28.89
CA LEU A 95 -21.93 1.12 -28.14
C LEU A 95 -21.79 0.72 -26.67
N LEU A 96 -22.90 0.39 -26.01
CA LEU A 96 -22.93 0.05 -24.60
C LEU A 96 -22.13 -1.24 -24.33
N VAL A 97 -22.15 -2.19 -25.27
CA VAL A 97 -21.34 -3.41 -25.20
C VAL A 97 -19.85 -3.11 -25.32
N GLN A 98 -19.45 -2.24 -26.25
CA GLN A 98 -18.05 -1.79 -26.35
C GLN A 98 -17.59 -1.07 -25.08
N THR A 99 -18.44 -0.21 -24.51
CA THR A 99 -18.12 0.49 -23.26
C THR A 99 -17.93 -0.48 -22.11
N ARG A 100 -18.78 -1.51 -22.02
CA ARG A 100 -18.65 -2.57 -21.02
C ARG A 100 -17.35 -3.35 -21.17
N GLN A 101 -16.90 -3.62 -22.39
CA GLN A 101 -15.61 -4.29 -22.63
C GLN A 101 -14.43 -3.44 -22.15
N LEU A 102 -14.52 -2.11 -22.30
CA LEU A 102 -13.47 -1.17 -21.90
C LEU A 102 -13.38 -0.99 -20.37
N VAL A 103 -14.52 -0.98 -19.68
CA VAL A 103 -14.60 -0.77 -18.22
C VAL A 103 -14.55 -2.06 -17.41
N GLY A 104 -14.91 -3.20 -18.00
CA GLY A 104 -15.16 -4.43 -17.25
C GLY A 104 -13.98 -4.88 -16.39
N LEU A 105 -12.77 -4.91 -16.95
CA LEU A 105 -11.56 -5.30 -16.23
C LEU A 105 -11.13 -4.25 -15.18
N PRO A 106 -11.03 -2.93 -15.52
CA PRO A 106 -10.77 -1.89 -14.50
C PRO A 106 -11.76 -1.91 -13.33
N LEU A 107 -13.05 -2.14 -13.62
CA LEU A 107 -14.09 -2.23 -12.59
C LEU A 107 -13.93 -3.47 -11.72
N LEU A 108 -13.66 -4.63 -12.32
CA LEU A 108 -13.36 -5.85 -11.57
C LEU A 108 -12.15 -5.65 -10.67
N PHE A 109 -11.07 -5.05 -11.20
CA PHE A 109 -9.89 -4.76 -10.43
C PHE A 109 -10.16 -3.79 -9.27
N ALA A 110 -10.87 -2.69 -9.52
CA ALA A 110 -11.24 -1.72 -8.50
C ALA A 110 -12.12 -2.33 -7.40
N THR A 111 -13.09 -3.17 -7.77
CA THR A 111 -13.97 -3.86 -6.82
C THR A 111 -13.21 -4.90 -6.00
N CYS A 112 -12.36 -5.72 -6.62
CA CYS A 112 -11.49 -6.65 -5.89
C CYS A 112 -10.54 -5.92 -4.93
N ALA A 113 -9.90 -4.83 -5.36
CA ALA A 113 -9.02 -4.03 -4.51
C ALA A 113 -9.77 -3.45 -3.30
N ALA A 114 -10.96 -2.89 -3.52
CA ALA A 114 -11.82 -2.38 -2.46
C ALA A 114 -12.26 -3.49 -1.49
N LEU A 115 -12.69 -4.65 -2.00
CA LEU A 115 -13.09 -5.79 -1.18
C LEU A 115 -11.94 -6.33 -0.34
N ILE A 116 -10.76 -6.51 -0.94
CA ILE A 116 -9.55 -6.95 -0.23
C ILE A 116 -9.21 -5.95 0.87
N PHE A 117 -9.27 -4.64 0.58
CA PHE A 117 -9.05 -3.62 1.60
C PHE A 117 -10.05 -3.75 2.75
N CYS A 118 -11.35 -3.87 2.45
CA CYS A 118 -12.41 -3.91 3.47
C CYS A 118 -12.40 -5.18 4.33
N VAL A 119 -11.98 -6.32 3.77
CA VAL A 119 -11.94 -7.61 4.47
C VAL A 119 -10.59 -7.86 5.16
N SER A 120 -9.54 -7.17 4.72
CA SER A 120 -8.19 -7.32 5.28
C SER A 120 -8.12 -6.86 6.73
N SER A 121 -7.56 -7.72 7.58
CA SER A 121 -7.27 -7.39 8.97
C SER A 121 -6.23 -6.28 9.12
N ILE A 122 -5.34 -6.13 8.14
CA ILE A 122 -4.31 -5.08 8.15
C ILE A 122 -4.97 -3.70 8.09
N SER A 123 -6.07 -3.58 7.34
CA SER A 123 -6.85 -2.35 7.25
C SER A 123 -7.52 -1.96 8.56
N ALA A 124 -7.78 -2.92 9.46
CA ALA A 124 -8.33 -2.65 10.78
C ALA A 124 -7.38 -1.80 11.66
N ASN A 125 -6.07 -1.86 11.41
CA ASN A 125 -5.11 -0.96 12.08
C ASN A 125 -5.36 0.51 11.72
N GLY A 126 -6.02 0.79 10.59
CA GLY A 126 -6.45 2.13 10.21
C GLY A 126 -7.55 2.71 11.10
N LEU A 127 -8.33 1.87 11.79
CA LEU A 127 -9.42 2.33 12.68
C LEU A 127 -8.91 3.15 13.86
N GLY A 128 -7.67 2.92 14.32
CA GLY A 128 -7.07 3.71 15.40
C GLY A 128 -6.77 5.15 15.00
N ALA A 129 -6.48 5.41 13.72
CA ALA A 129 -6.20 6.74 13.20
C ALA A 129 -7.41 7.37 12.49
N MET A 130 -8.39 6.58 12.04
CA MET A 130 -9.54 7.02 11.23
C MET A 130 -9.09 7.85 10.00
N CYS A 131 -9.77 8.95 9.68
CA CYS A 131 -9.32 9.97 8.71
C CYS A 131 -8.12 10.79 9.22
N GLY A 132 -7.33 10.26 10.14
CA GLY A 132 -6.25 10.96 10.80
C GLY A 132 -5.16 11.40 9.83
N PRO A 133 -4.21 12.17 10.35
CA PRO A 133 -3.12 12.71 9.57
C PRO A 133 -2.23 11.60 8.99
N LYS A 134 -1.99 10.54 9.76
CA LYS A 134 -1.19 9.40 9.32
C LYS A 134 -2.10 8.33 8.72
N ASP A 135 -2.08 8.20 7.41
CA ASP A 135 -2.83 7.15 6.74
C ASP A 135 -1.97 5.87 6.62
N LEU A 136 -1.95 5.13 7.74
CA LEU A 136 -1.14 3.93 7.95
C LEU A 136 -1.47 2.78 7.00
N VAL A 137 -2.69 2.79 6.44
CA VAL A 137 -3.25 1.68 5.66
C VAL A 137 -3.69 2.09 4.25
N GLY A 138 -3.87 3.36 3.95
CA GLY A 138 -4.42 3.80 2.66
C GLY A 138 -3.54 3.47 1.47
N ARG A 139 -2.25 3.18 1.69
CA ARG A 139 -1.36 2.59 0.68
C ARG A 139 -1.90 1.27 0.11
N TYR A 140 -2.69 0.53 0.88
CA TYR A 140 -3.36 -0.69 0.43
C TYR A 140 -4.60 -0.39 -0.43
N GLY A 141 -5.16 0.82 -0.35
CA GLY A 141 -6.20 1.30 -1.25
C GLY A 141 -5.64 1.92 -2.55
N ALA A 142 -4.38 2.36 -2.54
CA ALA A 142 -3.71 3.01 -3.67
C ALA A 142 -3.80 2.28 -5.02
N PRO A 143 -3.89 0.93 -5.10
CA PRO A 143 -4.14 0.25 -6.37
C PRO A 143 -5.36 0.80 -7.13
N LEU A 144 -6.38 1.35 -6.45
CA LEU A 144 -7.52 2.00 -7.09
C LEU A 144 -7.11 3.10 -8.11
N LEU A 145 -5.99 3.78 -7.89
CA LEU A 145 -5.42 4.77 -8.83
C LEU A 145 -5.20 4.19 -10.22
N LEU A 146 -4.88 2.90 -10.31
CA LEU A 146 -4.63 2.23 -11.59
C LEU A 146 -5.91 2.10 -12.44
N ALA A 147 -7.10 2.09 -11.81
CA ALA A 147 -8.37 1.99 -12.51
C ALA A 147 -8.92 3.36 -12.96
N LEU A 148 -8.56 4.46 -12.27
CA LEU A 148 -9.10 5.79 -12.53
C LEU A 148 -8.91 6.28 -13.98
N PRO A 149 -7.72 6.15 -14.61
CA PRO A 149 -7.53 6.58 -16.00
C PRO A 149 -8.48 5.90 -16.97
N PHE A 150 -8.85 4.64 -16.70
CA PHE A 150 -9.76 3.89 -17.56
C PHE A 150 -11.20 4.37 -17.43
N PHE A 151 -11.67 4.71 -16.22
CA PHE A 151 -13.01 5.28 -16.05
C PHE A 151 -13.13 6.63 -16.75
N ILE A 152 -12.10 7.46 -16.63
CA ILE A 152 -12.01 8.74 -17.32
C ILE A 152 -12.04 8.52 -18.85
N ALA A 153 -11.14 7.67 -19.37
CA ALA A 153 -11.07 7.33 -20.80
C ALA A 153 -12.40 6.76 -21.33
N THR A 154 -13.13 6.02 -20.51
CA THR A 154 -14.45 5.47 -20.87
C THR A 154 -15.46 6.57 -21.12
N VAL A 155 -15.65 7.47 -20.16
CA VAL A 155 -16.62 8.58 -20.28
C VAL A 155 -16.33 9.38 -21.54
N PHE A 156 -15.05 9.63 -21.79
CA PHE A 156 -14.61 10.34 -22.97
C PHE A 156 -14.85 9.58 -24.28
N THR A 157 -14.58 8.28 -24.31
CA THR A 157 -14.90 7.43 -25.47
C THR A 157 -16.40 7.47 -25.77
N VAL A 158 -17.24 7.39 -24.74
CA VAL A 158 -18.71 7.45 -24.87
C VAL A 158 -19.15 8.79 -25.44
N ILE A 159 -18.64 9.91 -24.90
CA ILE A 159 -18.97 11.26 -25.39
C ILE A 159 -18.53 11.42 -26.85
N ALA A 160 -17.30 11.02 -27.19
CA ALA A 160 -16.78 11.12 -28.55
C ALA A 160 -17.63 10.30 -29.54
N GLN A 161 -18.02 9.08 -29.17
CA GLN A 161 -18.88 8.22 -29.99
C GLN A 161 -20.30 8.80 -30.14
N LEU A 162 -20.88 9.36 -29.07
CA LEU A 162 -22.18 10.05 -29.11
C LEU A 162 -22.15 11.25 -30.06
N MET A 163 -21.12 12.10 -29.95
CA MET A 163 -20.94 13.24 -30.85
C MET A 163 -20.79 12.81 -32.31
N HIS A 164 -20.00 11.76 -32.57
CA HIS A 164 -19.83 11.22 -33.92
C HIS A 164 -21.16 10.71 -34.50
N ARG A 165 -21.98 10.01 -33.71
CA ARG A 165 -23.29 9.52 -34.16
C ARG A 165 -24.30 10.63 -34.42
N LEU A 166 -24.34 11.65 -33.55
CA LEU A 166 -25.20 12.82 -33.77
C LEU A 166 -24.84 13.54 -35.08
N ARG A 167 -23.56 13.57 -35.45
CA ARG A 167 -23.09 14.12 -36.74
C ARG A 167 -23.54 13.27 -37.93
N GLY A 168 -23.35 11.95 -37.88
CA GLY A 168 -23.76 11.04 -38.95
C GLY A 168 -25.26 11.05 -39.20
N SER A 169 -26.07 11.11 -38.14
CA SER A 169 -27.53 11.20 -38.25
C SER A 169 -27.98 12.54 -38.86
N ARG A 170 -27.28 13.65 -38.60
CA ARG A 170 -27.68 14.97 -39.13
C ARG A 170 -27.31 15.13 -40.61
N TYR A 171 -26.22 14.49 -41.05
CA TYR A 171 -25.78 14.50 -42.45
C TYR A 171 -26.71 13.70 -43.37
N SER A 172 -27.35 12.64 -42.85
CA SER A 172 -28.31 11.81 -43.59
C SER A 172 -29.62 12.54 -43.98
N TRP A 173 -29.94 13.68 -43.36
CA TRP A 173 -31.21 14.41 -43.58
C TRP A 173 -31.02 15.75 -44.32
N SER A 174 -29.79 16.19 -44.58
CA SER A 174 -29.49 17.50 -45.15
C SER A 174 -28.73 17.40 -46.46
N MET A 175 -29.25 16.59 -47.39
CA MET A 175 -28.67 16.39 -48.71
C MET A 175 -29.11 17.47 -49.73
N ASP A 176 -29.36 18.70 -49.26
CA ASP A 176 -29.62 19.89 -50.09
C ASP A 176 -28.62 21.03 -49.72
N GLU A 177 -27.77 21.32 -50.71
CA GLU A 177 -26.94 22.49 -51.06
C GLU A 177 -26.13 23.33 -50.04
N ASP A 178 -26.31 23.25 -48.72
CA ASP A 178 -25.65 24.20 -47.78
C ASP A 178 -24.47 23.59 -46.97
N SER A 179 -23.69 22.73 -47.63
CA SER A 179 -22.85 21.71 -46.98
C SER A 179 -21.41 22.13 -46.63
N ALA A 180 -20.87 23.20 -47.21
CA ALA A 180 -19.47 23.63 -47.00
C ALA A 180 -19.24 24.43 -45.71
N THR A 181 -20.20 25.27 -45.30
CA THR A 181 -20.07 26.11 -44.09
C THR A 181 -20.39 25.34 -42.81
N ARG A 182 -21.37 24.42 -42.84
CA ARG A 182 -21.77 23.60 -41.68
C ARG A 182 -20.74 22.52 -41.31
N THR A 183 -20.01 21.98 -42.29
CA THR A 183 -18.94 20.99 -42.05
C THR A 183 -17.74 21.58 -41.31
N ALA A 184 -17.37 22.83 -41.61
CA ALA A 184 -16.29 23.57 -40.93
C ALA A 184 -16.63 23.90 -39.47
N GLN A 185 -17.86 24.31 -39.17
CA GLN A 185 -18.30 24.66 -37.81
C GLN A 185 -18.43 23.42 -36.90
N SER A 186 -18.88 22.29 -37.44
CA SER A 186 -18.95 21.01 -36.71
C SER A 186 -17.56 20.42 -36.40
N SER A 187 -16.60 20.61 -37.32
CA SER A 187 -15.19 20.23 -37.10
C SER A 187 -14.55 21.02 -35.96
N ARG A 188 -14.83 22.33 -35.89
CA ARG A 188 -14.35 23.20 -34.80
C ARG A 188 -14.86 22.78 -33.43
N MET A 189 -16.15 22.48 -33.27
CA MET A 189 -16.68 22.01 -31.97
C MET A 189 -16.07 20.68 -31.52
N TYR A 190 -15.83 19.75 -32.45
CA TYR A 190 -15.15 18.49 -32.15
C TYR A 190 -13.71 18.70 -31.71
N PHE A 191 -12.97 19.57 -32.43
CA PHE A 191 -11.60 19.92 -32.09
C PHE A 191 -11.51 20.63 -30.73
N ILE A 192 -12.42 21.58 -30.44
CA ILE A 192 -12.53 22.23 -29.14
C ILE A 192 -12.82 21.21 -28.04
N GLY A 193 -13.74 20.26 -28.28
CA GLY A 193 -14.03 19.18 -27.34
C GLY A 193 -12.83 18.28 -27.06
N GLN A 194 -12.05 17.92 -28.09
CA GLN A 194 -10.81 17.14 -27.96
C GLN A 194 -9.71 17.91 -27.20
N ILE A 195 -9.57 19.22 -27.44
CA ILE A 195 -8.63 20.07 -26.67
C ILE A 195 -9.04 20.13 -25.21
N LEU A 196 -10.31 20.42 -24.92
CA LEU A 196 -10.81 20.56 -23.55
C LEU A 196 -10.64 19.24 -22.79
N LEU A 197 -10.89 18.12 -23.47
CA LEU A 197 -10.62 16.76 -23.02
C LEU A 197 -9.13 16.53 -22.68
N ALA A 198 -8.22 16.86 -23.61
CA ALA A 198 -6.79 16.72 -23.39
C ALA A 198 -6.33 17.56 -22.20
N CYS A 199 -6.85 18.78 -22.06
CA CYS A 199 -6.58 19.65 -20.91
C CYS A 199 -7.02 19.00 -19.59
N VAL A 200 -8.19 18.37 -19.54
CA VAL A 200 -8.68 17.68 -18.33
C VAL A 200 -7.79 16.48 -17.96
N LEU A 201 -7.35 15.69 -18.95
CA LEU A 201 -6.44 14.57 -18.73
C LEU A 201 -5.07 15.01 -18.25
N VAL A 202 -4.51 16.07 -18.87
CA VAL A 202 -3.23 16.66 -18.45
C VAL A 202 -3.34 17.24 -17.05
N PHE A 203 -4.44 17.93 -16.74
CA PHE A 203 -4.68 18.51 -15.41
C PHE A 203 -4.78 17.43 -14.32
N THR A 204 -5.59 16.40 -14.55
CA THR A 204 -5.75 15.28 -13.58
C THR A 204 -4.45 14.51 -13.39
N SER A 205 -3.74 14.19 -14.46
CA SER A 205 -2.42 13.53 -14.40
C SER A 205 -1.37 14.42 -13.73
N GLY A 206 -1.42 15.73 -13.97
CA GLY A 206 -0.55 16.72 -13.34
C GLY A 206 -0.78 16.81 -11.84
N ILE A 207 -2.03 16.83 -11.37
CA ILE A 207 -2.36 16.80 -9.94
C ILE A 207 -1.87 15.52 -9.29
N GLN A 208 -2.10 14.36 -9.91
CA GLN A 208 -1.63 13.08 -9.38
C GLN A 208 -0.10 13.03 -9.30
N SER A 209 0.59 13.51 -10.35
CA SER A 209 2.05 13.61 -10.38
C SER A 209 2.57 14.56 -9.30
N PHE A 210 1.95 15.72 -9.14
CA PHE A 210 2.31 16.68 -8.09
C PHE A 210 2.16 16.06 -6.70
N ALA A 211 1.00 15.47 -6.40
CA ALA A 211 0.76 14.83 -5.12
C ALA A 211 1.74 13.68 -4.86
N TYR A 212 2.12 12.94 -5.91
CA TYR A 212 3.14 11.88 -5.81
C TYR A 212 4.53 12.45 -5.48
N THR A 213 4.95 13.57 -6.07
CA THR A 213 6.24 14.20 -5.73
C THR A 213 6.31 14.75 -4.30
N LYS A 214 5.15 14.98 -3.67
CA LYS A 214 5.07 15.37 -2.26
C LYS A 214 5.02 14.18 -1.31
N ALA A 215 4.68 13.00 -1.78
CA ALA A 215 4.62 11.82 -0.92
C ALA A 215 6.01 11.45 -0.37
N SER A 216 6.06 11.08 0.92
CA SER A 216 7.29 10.55 1.51
C SER A 216 7.57 9.15 0.95
N PRO A 217 8.71 8.93 0.25
CA PRO A 217 9.02 7.63 -0.33
C PRO A 217 9.18 6.54 0.73
N ASN A 218 9.71 6.87 1.92
CA ASN A 218 9.90 5.91 3.02
C ASN A 218 8.55 5.43 3.57
N TYR A 219 7.58 6.34 3.76
CA TYR A 219 6.24 5.93 4.18
C TYR A 219 5.48 5.15 3.10
N LEU A 220 5.66 5.53 1.83
CA LEU A 220 4.90 4.98 0.71
C LEU A 220 5.41 3.58 0.29
N PHE A 221 6.72 3.42 0.15
CA PHE A 221 7.34 2.23 -0.43
C PHE A 221 8.01 1.31 0.58
N GLN A 222 8.42 1.83 1.74
CA GLN A 222 9.17 1.05 2.72
C GLN A 222 8.25 0.54 3.84
N THR A 223 7.73 1.43 4.68
CA THR A 223 6.86 1.04 5.81
C THR A 223 6.09 2.22 6.38
N SER A 224 4.80 2.01 6.68
CA SER A 224 3.96 3.01 7.32
C SER A 224 4.18 3.11 8.83
N GLY A 225 4.85 2.13 9.44
CA GLY A 225 5.07 2.06 10.88
C GLY A 225 6.51 2.31 11.34
N CYS A 226 7.50 2.27 10.43
CA CYS A 226 8.91 2.25 10.83
C CYS A 226 9.86 2.92 9.82
N VAL A 227 9.73 4.23 9.61
CA VAL A 227 10.56 4.96 8.63
C VAL A 227 12.05 5.09 8.99
N ILE A 228 12.48 4.45 10.06
CA ILE A 228 13.88 4.39 10.51
C ILE A 228 14.50 3.00 10.29
N ALA A 229 13.73 2.03 9.82
CA ALA A 229 14.26 0.75 9.34
C ALA A 229 15.14 1.00 8.10
N PRO A 230 16.15 0.15 7.85
CA PRO A 230 17.03 0.33 6.70
C PRO A 230 16.24 0.15 5.40
N PHE A 231 16.50 1.01 4.41
CA PHE A 231 15.95 0.84 3.06
C PHE A 231 16.65 -0.28 2.29
N ASN A 232 17.94 -0.49 2.58
CA ASN A 232 18.78 -1.52 1.95
C ASN A 232 19.31 -2.50 3.00
N ASP A 233 18.74 -3.70 3.02
CA ASP A 233 19.12 -4.78 3.94
C ASP A 233 20.36 -5.55 3.48
N GLU A 234 20.86 -5.34 2.26
CA GLU A 234 21.93 -6.15 1.65
C GLU A 234 23.23 -6.20 2.47
N PRO A 235 23.73 -5.09 3.05
CA PRO A 235 24.93 -5.13 3.89
C PRO A 235 24.74 -5.97 5.16
N ILE A 236 23.52 -5.94 5.71
CA ILE A 236 23.15 -6.67 6.93
C ILE A 236 23.02 -8.16 6.61
N ILE A 237 22.34 -8.49 5.51
CA ILE A 237 22.21 -9.85 4.99
C ILE A 237 23.59 -10.45 4.71
N SER A 238 24.44 -9.71 3.99
CA SER A 238 25.80 -10.16 3.65
C SER A 238 26.63 -10.45 4.90
N TYR A 239 26.55 -9.57 5.91
CA TYR A 239 27.21 -9.79 7.19
C TYR A 239 26.68 -11.04 7.91
N MET A 240 25.36 -11.20 7.96
CA MET A 240 24.72 -12.35 8.62
C MET A 240 25.09 -13.66 7.94
N GLN A 241 25.07 -13.70 6.61
CA GLN A 241 25.50 -14.87 5.83
C GLN A 241 26.99 -15.19 6.07
N HIS A 242 27.87 -14.19 6.00
CA HIS A 242 29.30 -14.37 6.23
C HIS A 242 29.60 -14.91 7.65
N ASN A 243 28.85 -14.44 8.64
CA ASN A 243 28.99 -14.87 10.04
C ASN A 243 28.14 -16.10 10.40
N LYS A 244 27.49 -16.74 9.42
CA LYS A 244 26.61 -17.93 9.61
C LYS A 244 25.49 -17.70 10.63
N ILE A 245 24.92 -16.50 10.63
CA ILE A 245 23.78 -16.11 11.47
C ILE A 245 22.50 -16.49 10.73
N HIS A 246 21.83 -17.55 11.19
CA HIS A 246 20.58 -18.04 10.58
C HIS A 246 19.31 -17.60 11.30
N TYR A 247 19.41 -17.23 12.59
CA TYR A 247 18.26 -16.92 13.43
C TYR A 247 18.51 -15.61 14.17
N ALA A 248 17.52 -14.72 14.16
CA ALA A 248 17.62 -13.48 14.92
C ALA A 248 16.27 -12.94 15.40
N TRP A 249 16.33 -12.07 16.41
CA TRP A 249 15.22 -11.29 16.93
C TRP A 249 15.28 -9.85 16.39
N ALA A 250 14.19 -9.34 15.83
CA ALA A 250 14.07 -7.94 15.38
C ALA A 250 12.60 -7.55 15.26
N THR A 251 12.25 -6.26 15.22
CA THR A 251 10.89 -5.87 14.83
C THR A 251 10.49 -6.48 13.50
N SER A 252 9.21 -6.80 13.30
CA SER A 252 8.71 -7.28 12.00
C SER A 252 9.09 -6.35 10.84
N TRP A 253 9.20 -5.04 11.08
CA TRP A 253 9.63 -4.06 10.07
C TRP A 253 11.06 -4.25 9.56
N VAL A 254 11.97 -4.77 10.39
CA VAL A 254 13.35 -5.11 10.00
C VAL A 254 13.46 -6.58 9.61
N GLY A 255 12.73 -7.45 10.31
CA GLY A 255 12.84 -8.90 10.15
C GLY A 255 12.16 -9.46 8.91
N ASP A 256 10.98 -8.93 8.53
CA ASP A 256 10.24 -9.42 7.37
C ASP A 256 11.01 -9.22 6.06
N PRO A 257 11.58 -8.02 5.76
CA PRO A 257 12.39 -7.82 4.56
C PRO A 257 13.57 -8.78 4.46
N ILE A 258 14.32 -8.99 5.55
CA ILE A 258 15.45 -9.93 5.58
C ILE A 258 14.97 -11.37 5.37
N THR A 259 13.93 -11.79 6.07
CA THR A 259 13.42 -13.17 5.99
C THR A 259 12.88 -13.48 4.59
N PHE A 260 12.15 -12.56 3.97
CA PHE A 260 11.61 -12.75 2.62
C PHE A 260 12.66 -12.55 1.53
N GLY A 261 13.56 -11.58 1.69
CA GLY A 261 14.65 -11.31 0.75
C GLY A 261 15.64 -12.47 0.65
N THR A 262 15.88 -13.16 1.76
CA THR A 262 16.77 -14.34 1.81
C THR A 262 16.05 -15.67 1.57
N GLN A 263 14.78 -15.65 1.16
CA GLN A 263 13.97 -16.86 1.00
C GLN A 263 14.00 -17.78 2.24
N SER A 264 13.99 -17.17 3.44
CA SER A 264 14.04 -17.86 4.73
C SER A 264 15.34 -18.61 5.05
N HIS A 265 16.43 -18.37 4.31
CA HIS A 265 17.78 -18.81 4.71
C HIS A 265 18.26 -18.12 5.99
N ILE A 266 17.77 -16.90 6.23
CA ILE A 266 17.87 -16.18 7.50
C ILE A 266 16.43 -15.96 7.97
N ILE A 267 16.14 -16.36 9.22
CA ILE A 267 14.82 -16.20 9.82
C ILE A 267 14.92 -15.19 10.95
N VAL A 268 14.19 -14.09 10.81
CA VAL A 268 14.16 -13.00 11.78
C VAL A 268 12.74 -12.81 12.30
N ILE A 269 12.55 -12.91 13.61
CA ILE A 269 11.22 -12.88 14.23
C ILE A 269 11.10 -11.74 15.24
N ASP A 270 9.90 -11.15 15.30
CA ASP A 270 9.54 -10.17 16.30
C ASP A 270 9.44 -10.82 17.69
N PRO A 271 10.35 -10.50 18.64
CA PRO A 271 10.34 -11.13 19.95
C PRO A 271 9.05 -10.83 20.73
N ARG A 272 8.30 -9.78 20.36
CA ARG A 272 7.00 -9.45 20.96
C ARG A 272 5.93 -10.50 20.64
N VAL A 273 6.09 -11.26 19.56
CA VAL A 273 5.21 -12.41 19.24
C VAL A 273 5.32 -13.51 20.29
N VAL A 274 6.51 -13.69 20.88
CA VAL A 274 6.74 -14.68 21.95
C VAL A 274 6.43 -14.07 23.31
N ALA A 275 6.94 -12.86 23.58
CA ALA A 275 6.78 -12.21 24.89
C ALA A 275 5.34 -11.73 25.17
N TYR A 276 4.59 -11.36 24.13
CA TYR A 276 3.26 -10.77 24.21
C TYR A 276 2.31 -11.40 23.17
N TYR A 277 2.20 -12.73 23.19
CA TYR A 277 1.42 -13.54 22.23
C TYR A 277 -0.06 -13.09 22.06
N GLN A 278 -0.62 -12.38 23.04
CA GLN A 278 -2.00 -11.87 23.00
C GLN A 278 -2.17 -10.63 22.11
N TRP A 279 -1.08 -9.89 21.86
CA TRP A 279 -1.12 -8.58 21.21
C TRP A 279 -0.41 -8.55 19.86
N TYR A 280 0.43 -9.55 19.58
CA TYR A 280 1.23 -9.61 18.36
C TYR A 280 0.94 -10.87 17.56
N VAL A 281 0.73 -10.69 16.27
CA VAL A 281 0.36 -11.76 15.34
C VAL A 281 1.56 -12.63 15.03
N ASN A 282 1.47 -13.92 15.36
CA ASN A 282 2.45 -14.92 14.97
C ASN A 282 2.18 -15.38 13.53
N ARG A 283 2.82 -14.70 12.57
CA ARG A 283 2.55 -14.92 11.13
C ARG A 283 2.94 -16.31 10.65
N ILE A 284 4.07 -16.83 11.12
CA ILE A 284 4.60 -18.13 10.73
C ILE A 284 5.08 -18.85 12.01
N PRO A 285 4.20 -19.61 12.70
CA PRO A 285 4.51 -20.23 13.99
C PRO A 285 5.75 -21.13 13.97
N MET A 286 6.00 -21.80 12.84
CA MET A 286 7.20 -22.60 12.63
C MET A 286 8.48 -21.77 12.76
N TYR A 287 8.50 -20.55 12.21
CA TYR A 287 9.66 -19.67 12.25
C TYR A 287 9.87 -19.12 13.65
N THR A 288 8.80 -18.73 14.32
CA THR A 288 8.84 -18.33 15.74
C THR A 288 9.42 -19.44 16.60
N SER A 289 9.00 -20.69 16.37
CA SER A 289 9.54 -21.85 17.08
C SER A 289 11.01 -22.11 16.74
N ALA A 290 11.41 -21.94 15.48
CA ALA A 290 12.80 -22.12 15.06
C ALA A 290 13.74 -21.09 15.71
N VAL A 291 13.37 -19.81 15.72
CA VAL A 291 14.18 -18.76 16.36
C VAL A 291 14.16 -18.92 17.89
N ALA A 292 13.02 -19.25 18.50
CA ALA A 292 12.91 -19.47 19.95
C ALA A 292 13.80 -20.60 20.47
N ASN A 293 13.99 -21.65 19.66
CA ASN A 293 14.81 -22.81 20.01
C ASN A 293 16.26 -22.70 19.49
N ALA A 294 16.60 -21.63 18.77
CA ALA A 294 17.93 -21.46 18.20
C ALA A 294 18.98 -21.19 19.30
N LYS A 295 20.06 -21.96 19.27
CA LYS A 295 21.22 -21.69 20.13
C LYS A 295 21.93 -20.46 19.58
N ARG A 296 21.89 -19.35 20.33
CA ARG A 296 22.51 -18.05 20.02
C ARG A 296 21.86 -17.30 18.86
N ALA A 297 20.52 -17.17 18.89
CA ALA A 297 19.85 -16.20 18.02
C ALA A 297 20.44 -14.79 18.23
N SER A 298 20.78 -14.12 17.14
CA SER A 298 21.26 -12.74 17.19
C SER A 298 20.11 -11.78 17.50
N VAL A 299 20.42 -10.54 17.89
CA VAL A 299 19.44 -9.48 18.09
C VAL A 299 19.76 -8.33 17.14
N LEU A 300 18.79 -7.93 16.34
CA LEU A 300 18.86 -6.76 15.46
C LEU A 300 18.13 -5.61 16.16
N LEU A 301 18.87 -4.54 16.45
CA LEU A 301 18.38 -3.41 17.23
C LEU A 301 18.65 -2.09 16.53
N LEU A 302 17.59 -1.31 16.30
CA LEU A 302 17.70 0.08 15.85
C LEU A 302 18.11 0.96 17.04
N VAL A 303 19.15 1.79 16.83
CA VAL A 303 19.69 2.72 17.82
C VAL A 303 19.90 4.09 17.20
N ARG A 304 20.01 5.14 18.02
CA ARG A 304 20.35 6.46 17.48
C ARG A 304 21.79 6.47 16.99
N HIS A 305 22.03 7.23 15.93
CA HIS A 305 23.37 7.42 15.40
C HIS A 305 24.29 8.01 16.48
N GLY A 306 25.46 7.40 16.66
CA GLY A 306 26.42 7.78 17.70
C GLY A 306 26.13 7.23 19.11
N GLU A 307 24.99 6.57 19.34
CA GLU A 307 24.68 5.93 20.63
C GLU A 307 25.58 4.70 20.84
N ARG A 308 26.58 4.80 21.73
CA ARG A 308 27.59 3.75 21.93
C ARG A 308 27.15 2.61 22.84
N GLN A 309 26.28 2.88 23.82
CA GLN A 309 25.88 1.93 24.85
C GLN A 309 24.35 1.93 25.02
N PRO A 310 23.60 1.38 24.05
CA PRO A 310 22.16 1.20 24.21
C PRO A 310 21.86 0.28 25.40
N PRO A 311 20.65 0.34 25.99
CA PRO A 311 20.30 -0.40 27.21
C PRO A 311 20.61 -1.90 27.17
N LEU A 312 20.42 -2.54 26.01
CA LEU A 312 20.75 -3.95 25.82
C LEU A 312 22.25 -4.22 26.03
N LEU A 313 23.13 -3.42 25.43
CA LEU A 313 24.57 -3.62 25.55
C LEU A 313 25.07 -3.35 26.99
N LEU A 314 24.52 -2.34 27.66
CA LEU A 314 24.80 -2.06 29.08
C LEU A 314 24.50 -3.26 29.96
N ARG A 315 23.35 -3.91 29.72
CA ARG A 315 22.93 -5.08 30.49
C ARG A 315 23.77 -6.31 30.18
N LEU A 316 24.02 -6.60 28.90
CA LEU A 316 24.91 -7.71 28.52
C LEU A 316 26.30 -7.55 29.14
N HIS A 317 26.81 -6.33 29.22
CA HIS A 317 28.08 -6.03 29.89
C HIS A 317 28.00 -6.29 31.41
N LYS A 318 26.95 -5.80 32.08
CA LYS A 318 26.73 -6.02 33.52
C LYS A 318 26.59 -7.51 33.87
N GLU A 319 25.97 -8.28 33.00
CA GLU A 319 25.75 -9.73 33.15
C GLU A 319 26.94 -10.57 32.65
N HIS A 320 28.05 -9.93 32.24
CA HIS A 320 29.25 -10.60 31.72
C HIS A 320 28.96 -11.54 30.53
N THR A 321 27.95 -11.22 29.73
CA THR A 321 27.63 -11.95 28.50
C THR A 321 28.58 -11.52 27.40
N ALA A 322 29.31 -12.47 26.82
CA ALA A 322 30.19 -12.20 25.69
C ALA A 322 29.35 -12.10 24.41
N TYR A 323 29.55 -11.05 23.62
CA TYR A 323 28.83 -10.82 22.37
C TYR A 323 29.75 -10.26 21.28
N ARG A 324 29.36 -10.51 20.03
CA ARG A 324 29.89 -9.83 18.84
C ARG A 324 28.91 -8.75 18.42
N LEU A 325 29.44 -7.58 18.05
CA LEU A 325 28.64 -6.45 17.60
C LEU A 325 29.08 -6.03 16.20
N ALA A 326 28.12 -5.83 15.31
CA ALA A 326 28.30 -5.06 14.07
C ALA A 326 27.27 -3.93 14.00
N ARG A 327 27.65 -2.82 13.38
CA ARG A 327 26.82 -1.62 13.22
C ARG A 327 26.72 -1.28 11.74
N PHE A 328 25.50 -1.04 11.29
CA PHE A 328 25.18 -0.66 9.92
C PHE A 328 24.42 0.66 9.93
N LEU A 329 24.66 1.49 8.92
CA LEU A 329 23.87 2.69 8.72
C LEU A 329 22.45 2.28 8.32
N SER A 330 21.45 2.93 8.92
CA SER A 330 20.04 2.81 8.54
C SER A 330 19.62 4.12 7.85
N GLU A 331 18.49 4.70 8.25
CA GLU A 331 18.02 6.02 7.84
C GLU A 331 18.70 7.16 8.64
N PRO A 332 18.66 8.43 8.15
CA PRO A 332 19.33 9.54 8.81
C PRO A 332 19.05 9.64 10.31
N GLY A 333 20.12 9.59 11.11
CA GLY A 333 20.05 9.67 12.57
C GLY A 333 19.88 8.33 13.29
N TYR A 334 19.83 7.20 12.58
CA TYR A 334 19.71 5.86 13.15
C TYR A 334 20.71 4.86 12.54
N ASP A 335 21.16 3.92 13.38
CA ASP A 335 21.98 2.78 12.97
C ASP A 335 21.25 1.48 13.35
N LEU A 336 21.54 0.39 12.62
CA LEU A 336 21.12 -0.96 12.98
C LEU A 336 22.30 -1.73 13.58
N LEU A 337 22.10 -2.28 14.76
CA LEU A 337 23.07 -3.16 15.43
C LEU A 337 22.71 -4.62 15.19
N VAL A 338 23.69 -5.43 14.84
CA VAL A 338 23.60 -6.89 14.87
C VAL A 338 24.42 -7.38 16.06
N ILE A 339 23.72 -7.89 17.08
CA ILE A 339 24.31 -8.35 18.34
C ILE A 339 24.22 -9.87 18.37
N THR A 340 25.36 -10.56 18.32
CA THR A 340 25.40 -12.03 18.33
C THR A 340 25.99 -12.50 19.65
N PRO A 341 25.20 -13.14 20.52
CA PRO A 341 25.72 -13.60 21.79
C PRO A 341 26.61 -14.84 21.58
N LEU A 342 27.72 -14.92 22.30
CA LEU A 342 28.78 -15.92 22.11
C LEU A 342 28.76 -17.03 23.16
N ASN A 343 28.32 -16.72 24.39
CA ASN A 343 28.33 -17.66 25.52
C ASN A 343 26.93 -18.01 26.05
N HIS A 344 25.89 -17.24 25.70
CA HIS A 344 24.50 -17.46 26.15
C HIS A 344 23.51 -17.22 25.00
N SER A 345 22.25 -17.67 25.12
CA SER A 345 21.18 -17.31 24.16
C SER A 345 20.27 -16.27 24.80
N ILE A 346 20.04 -15.14 24.13
CA ILE A 346 19.20 -14.08 24.70
C ILE A 346 17.72 -14.44 24.44
N SER A 347 16.92 -14.54 25.51
CA SER A 347 15.50 -14.89 25.39
C SER A 347 14.65 -13.66 24.98
N PRO A 348 13.53 -13.83 24.27
CA PRO A 348 12.62 -12.72 23.94
C PRO A 348 12.15 -11.91 25.14
N LYS A 349 11.94 -12.60 26.27
CA LYS A 349 11.54 -11.99 27.54
C LYS A 349 12.68 -11.15 28.13
N GLU A 350 13.91 -11.64 28.12
CA GLU A 350 15.10 -10.86 28.48
C GLU A 350 15.19 -9.59 27.66
N ILE A 351 15.03 -9.67 26.33
CA ILE A 351 15.12 -8.48 25.48
C ILE A 351 14.04 -7.45 25.87
N SER A 352 12.81 -7.91 26.12
CA SER A 352 11.71 -7.04 26.55
C SER A 352 11.91 -6.42 27.94
N ASP A 353 12.31 -7.24 28.92
CA ASP A 353 12.57 -6.86 30.31
C ASP A 353 13.82 -5.99 30.46
N MET A 354 14.71 -5.97 29.44
CA MET A 354 15.88 -5.11 29.36
C MET A 354 15.56 -3.67 28.91
N GLY A 355 14.27 -3.33 28.78
CA GLY A 355 13.83 -2.00 28.38
C GLY A 355 14.14 -1.68 26.92
N VAL A 356 14.51 -2.68 26.13
CA VAL A 356 14.63 -2.57 24.68
C VAL A 356 13.22 -2.39 24.14
N ARG A 357 12.84 -1.13 23.98
CA ARG A 357 11.64 -0.80 23.24
C ARG A 357 11.94 -1.07 21.77
N PHE A 358 11.61 -2.29 21.36
CA PHE A 358 10.73 -2.54 20.22
C PHE A 358 10.23 -1.25 19.53
N GLY A 359 9.50 -0.47 20.33
CA GLY A 359 8.76 0.77 20.04
C GLY A 359 9.47 1.98 19.43
N GLY A 360 10.70 1.86 18.91
CA GLY A 360 11.09 2.75 17.80
C GLY A 360 10.20 2.53 16.58
N CYS A 361 9.63 1.31 16.51
CA CYS A 361 8.65 0.76 15.59
C CYS A 361 7.87 -0.44 16.21
#